data_AF-A0AAU8ST43-F1
#
_entry.id   AF-A0AAU8ST43-F1
#
_cell.length_a   1.000
_cell.length_b   1.000
_cell.length_c   1.000
_cell.angle_alpha   90.00
_cell.angle_beta   90.00
_cell.angle_gamma   90.00
#
_symmetry.space_group_name_H-M   'P 1'
#
loop_
_entity.id
_entity.type
_entity.pdbx_description
1 polymer ?
#
loop_
_entity_poly.entity_id
_entity_poly.type
_entity_poly.pdbx_seq_one_letter_code
_entity_poly.pdbx_strand_id
1 'polypeptide(L)'
;MTYLSNAAMDKAIKSITARGVKLQNDIQQVGLSAINAVAEHGNTFYVNKLFIAVRELKGSRSAALAEWFLLYGKVKANTDPKTKQDAPFLFDREGVADLEGAALEPWFALGKKEPDPDALFDVNGAVSALLKKIKKAGAKTNNPELTTALLAVGDLVKSEDAKAVQS
;
A
#
# COMPACT_ATOMS: atom_id res chain seq x y z
N MET A 1 -15.07 -31.53 -2.45
CA MET A 1 -14.15 -30.48 -2.94
C MET A 1 -13.34 -31.11 -4.05
N THR A 2 -13.32 -30.54 -5.25
CA THR A 2 -12.62 -31.11 -6.40
C THR A 2 -11.51 -30.18 -6.81
N TYR A 3 -10.31 -30.71 -7.03
CA TYR A 3 -9.13 -29.95 -7.43
C TYR A 3 -8.95 -29.98 -8.95
N LEU A 4 -8.29 -28.95 -9.48
CA LEU A 4 -7.94 -28.87 -10.91
C LEU A 4 -6.80 -29.85 -11.24
N SER A 5 -6.81 -30.40 -12.46
CA SER A 5 -5.64 -31.12 -13.00
C SER A 5 -4.51 -30.14 -13.34
N ASN A 6 -3.28 -30.64 -13.51
CA ASN A 6 -2.11 -29.80 -13.86
C ASN A 6 -2.37 -28.91 -15.09
N ALA A 7 -2.89 -29.49 -16.17
CA ALA A 7 -3.20 -28.73 -17.38
C ALA A 7 -4.32 -27.69 -17.17
N ALA A 8 -5.28 -27.97 -16.27
CA ALA A 8 -6.31 -27.00 -15.92
C ALA A 8 -5.78 -25.89 -15.00
N MET A 9 -4.83 -26.20 -14.10
CA MET A 9 -4.13 -25.21 -13.27
C MET A 9 -3.33 -24.23 -14.13
N ASP A 10 -2.57 -24.71 -15.11
CA ASP A 10 -1.79 -23.83 -16.01
C ASP A 10 -2.68 -22.85 -16.78
N LYS A 11 -3.83 -23.32 -17.27
CA LYS A 11 -4.83 -22.47 -17.95
C LYS A 11 -5.43 -21.45 -16.97
N ALA A 12 -5.74 -21.88 -15.75
CA ALA A 12 -6.29 -21.00 -14.73
C ALA A 12 -5.29 -19.89 -14.34
N ILE A 13 -4.01 -20.21 -14.15
CA ILE A 13 -2.94 -19.25 -13.81
C ILE A 13 -2.78 -18.19 -14.92
N LYS A 14 -2.75 -18.61 -16.19
CA LYS A 14 -2.71 -17.67 -17.32
C LYS A 14 -3.94 -16.75 -17.35
N SER A 15 -5.12 -17.31 -17.09
CA SER A 15 -6.36 -16.53 -17.02
C SER A 15 -6.37 -15.53 -15.86
N ILE A 16 -5.84 -15.90 -14.69
CA ILE A 16 -5.71 -15.00 -13.53
C ILE A 16 -4.79 -13.83 -13.90
N THR A 17 -3.64 -14.11 -14.51
CA THR A 17 -2.66 -13.09 -14.91
C THR A 17 -3.28 -12.10 -15.91
N ALA A 18 -3.90 -12.61 -16.98
CA ALA A 18 -4.52 -11.77 -18.01
C ALA A 18 -5.65 -10.89 -17.45
N ARG A 19 -6.49 -11.45 -16.56
CA ARG A 19 -7.55 -10.69 -15.89
C ARG A 19 -7.00 -9.64 -14.93
N GLY A 20 -5.88 -9.92 -14.26
CA GLY A 20 -5.18 -8.94 -13.40
C GLY A 20 -4.69 -7.73 -14.18
N VAL A 21 -4.04 -7.94 -15.33
CA VAL A 21 -3.60 -6.84 -16.23
C VAL A 21 -4.80 -6.06 -16.75
N LYS A 22 -5.86 -6.75 -17.19
CA LYS A 22 -7.08 -6.08 -17.66
C LYS A 22 -7.71 -5.21 -16.57
N LEU A 23 -7.86 -5.75 -15.35
CA LEU A 23 -8.40 -5.01 -14.22
C LEU A 23 -7.56 -3.76 -13.91
N GLN A 24 -6.24 -3.86 -13.94
CA GLN A 24 -5.35 -2.70 -13.73
C GLN A 24 -5.58 -1.61 -14.77
N ASN A 25 -5.70 -1.98 -16.05
CA ASN A 25 -5.98 -1.05 -17.15
C ASN A 25 -7.37 -0.44 -17.04
N ASP A 26 -8.39 -1.22 -16.68
CA ASP A 26 -9.76 -0.73 -16.49
C ASP A 26 -9.79 0.30 -15.33
N ILE A 27 -9.11 0.02 -14.21
CA ILE A 27 -8.97 0.98 -13.09
C ILE A 27 -8.23 2.24 -13.53
N GLN A 28 -7.15 2.12 -14.30
CA GLN A 28 -6.40 3.28 -14.81
C GLN A 28 -7.27 4.16 -15.70
N GLN A 29 -8.00 3.59 -16.65
CA GLN A 29 -8.87 4.33 -17.56
C GLN A 29 -9.98 5.07 -16.82
N VAL A 30 -10.65 4.40 -15.88
CA VAL A 30 -11.68 5.04 -15.04
C VAL A 30 -11.07 6.09 -14.11
N GLY A 31 -9.86 5.84 -13.58
CA GLY A 31 -9.12 6.77 -12.74
C GLY A 31 -8.79 8.07 -13.47
N LEU A 32 -8.20 7.99 -14.67
CA LEU A 32 -7.92 9.16 -15.50
C LEU A 32 -9.20 9.93 -15.85
N SER A 33 -10.27 9.22 -16.20
CA SER A 33 -11.57 9.83 -16.49
C SER A 33 -12.15 10.55 -15.26
N ALA A 34 -11.98 9.98 -14.06
CA ALA A 34 -12.42 10.58 -12.82
C ALA A 34 -11.60 11.83 -12.47
N ILE A 35 -10.28 11.82 -12.69
CA ILE A 35 -9.43 13.01 -12.54
C ILE A 35 -9.88 14.12 -13.50
N ASN A 36 -10.14 13.78 -14.77
CA ASN A 36 -10.64 14.75 -15.74
C ASN A 36 -11.96 15.40 -15.28
N ALA A 37 -12.89 14.59 -14.76
CA ALA A 37 -14.16 15.10 -14.22
C ALA A 37 -13.97 16.03 -13.00
N VAL A 38 -12.95 15.78 -12.17
CA VAL A 38 -12.57 16.71 -11.09
C VAL A 38 -11.97 17.99 -11.65
N ALA A 39 -11.11 17.89 -12.65
CA ALA A 39 -10.46 19.04 -13.28
C ALA A 39 -11.47 19.99 -13.94
N GLU A 40 -12.44 19.45 -14.68
CA GLU A 40 -13.43 20.22 -15.43
C GLU A 40 -14.56 20.77 -14.56
N HIS A 41 -15.00 20.01 -13.55
CA HIS A 41 -16.25 20.30 -12.83
C HIS A 41 -16.13 20.31 -11.30
N GLY A 42 -14.95 20.02 -10.76
CA GLY A 42 -14.75 19.85 -9.31
C GLY A 42 -15.51 18.66 -8.72
N ASN A 43 -15.96 17.72 -9.56
CA ASN A 43 -16.82 16.61 -9.14
C ASN A 43 -15.98 15.40 -8.68
N THR A 44 -15.92 15.15 -7.37
CA THR A 44 -15.17 14.01 -6.79
C THR A 44 -15.96 12.70 -6.72
N PHE A 45 -17.18 12.65 -7.24
CA PHE A 45 -18.06 11.47 -7.15
C PHE A 45 -17.38 10.20 -7.71
N TYR A 46 -16.81 10.27 -8.91
CA TYR A 46 -16.21 9.10 -9.56
C TYR A 46 -14.87 8.70 -8.93
N VAL A 47 -14.10 9.64 -8.39
CA VAL A 47 -12.88 9.35 -7.61
C VAL A 47 -13.24 8.53 -6.37
N ASN A 48 -14.22 9.00 -5.60
CA ASN A 48 -14.69 8.30 -4.39
C ASN A 48 -15.28 6.92 -4.73
N LYS A 49 -16.15 6.85 -5.74
CA LYS A 49 -16.80 5.60 -6.15
C LYS A 49 -15.80 4.54 -6.61
N LEU A 50 -14.80 4.93 -7.41
CA LEU A 50 -13.75 4.02 -7.87
C LEU A 50 -12.90 3.55 -6.69
N PHE A 51 -12.44 4.46 -5.83
CA PHE A 51 -11.61 4.09 -4.69
C PHE A 51 -12.33 3.13 -3.73
N ILE A 52 -13.61 3.37 -3.43
CA ILE A 52 -14.41 2.48 -2.57
C ILE A 52 -14.51 1.09 -3.20
N ALA A 53 -14.82 1.00 -4.50
CA ALA A 53 -14.91 -0.28 -5.20
C ALA A 53 -13.58 -1.06 -5.17
N VAL A 54 -12.45 -0.37 -5.34
CA VAL A 54 -11.12 -1.00 -5.26
C VAL A 54 -10.80 -1.41 -3.82
N ARG A 55 -11.14 -0.59 -2.82
CA ARG A 55 -10.94 -0.91 -1.40
C ARG A 55 -11.72 -2.15 -0.95
N GLU A 56 -12.92 -2.38 -1.50
CA GLU A 56 -13.74 -3.56 -1.21
C GLU A 56 -13.18 -4.84 -1.83
N LEU A 57 -12.37 -4.75 -2.89
CA LEU A 57 -11.63 -5.88 -3.44
C LEU A 57 -10.53 -6.31 -2.46
N LYS A 58 -10.73 -7.46 -1.80
CA LYS A 58 -9.76 -8.03 -0.85
C LYS A 58 -8.39 -8.21 -1.50
N GLY A 59 -7.34 -7.75 -0.82
CA GLY A 59 -5.96 -7.83 -1.31
C GLY A 59 -5.63 -6.81 -2.41
N SER A 60 -6.50 -5.83 -2.66
CA SER A 60 -6.16 -4.76 -3.59
C SER A 60 -5.12 -3.79 -3.03
N ARG A 61 -4.38 -3.16 -3.93
CA ARG A 61 -3.45 -2.07 -3.63
C ARG A 61 -4.18 -0.72 -3.53
N SER A 62 -5.32 -0.68 -2.82
CA SER A 62 -6.15 0.53 -2.68
C SER A 62 -5.38 1.72 -2.09
N ALA A 63 -4.39 1.47 -1.21
CA ALA A 63 -3.52 2.52 -0.69
C ALA A 63 -2.69 3.22 -1.80
N ALA A 64 -2.17 2.46 -2.78
CA ALA A 64 -1.46 3.03 -3.92
C ALA A 64 -2.39 3.88 -4.80
N LEU A 65 -3.63 3.44 -5.00
CA LEU A 65 -4.64 4.23 -5.72
C LEU A 65 -5.00 5.53 -4.98
N ALA A 66 -5.07 5.49 -3.64
CA ALA A 66 -5.29 6.71 -2.86
C ALA A 66 -4.13 7.70 -3.00
N GLU A 67 -2.89 7.21 -2.90
CA GLU A 67 -1.69 8.02 -3.11
C GLU A 67 -1.68 8.65 -4.51
N TRP A 68 -2.02 7.87 -5.53
CA TRP A 68 -2.14 8.33 -6.91
C TRP A 68 -3.16 9.48 -7.07
N PHE A 69 -4.35 9.35 -6.47
CA PHE A 69 -5.35 10.41 -6.50
C PHE A 69 -4.92 11.67 -5.77
N LEU A 70 -4.24 11.54 -4.63
CA LEU A 70 -3.72 12.70 -3.88
C LEU A 70 -2.62 13.41 -4.66
N LEU A 71 -1.85 12.70 -5.48
CA LEU A 71 -0.76 13.25 -6.26
C LEU A 71 -1.25 13.98 -7.52
N TYR A 72 -2.19 13.39 -8.26
CA TYR A 72 -2.58 13.90 -9.59
C TYR A 72 -4.02 14.39 -9.70
N GLY A 73 -4.88 14.07 -8.73
CA GLY A 73 -6.33 14.13 -8.90
C GLY A 73 -7.01 15.44 -8.55
N LYS A 74 -6.27 16.49 -8.14
CA LYS A 74 -6.84 17.73 -7.58
C LYS A 74 -7.84 17.46 -6.44
N VAL A 75 -7.48 16.52 -5.59
CA VAL A 75 -8.26 16.13 -4.42
C VAL A 75 -7.39 16.10 -3.18
N LYS A 76 -8.03 16.23 -2.02
CA LYS A 76 -7.41 16.08 -0.71
C LYS A 76 -8.15 15.04 0.12
N ALA A 77 -7.44 14.46 1.08
CA ALA A 77 -8.03 13.48 1.99
C ALA A 77 -9.12 14.11 2.86
N ASN A 78 -10.24 13.42 3.01
CA ASN A 78 -11.27 13.77 3.98
C ASN A 78 -10.87 13.27 5.38
N THR A 79 -10.70 14.20 6.32
CA THR A 79 -10.34 13.88 7.70
C THR A 79 -11.53 13.77 8.64
N ASP A 80 -12.74 14.12 8.20
CA ASP A 80 -13.95 14.06 9.03
C ASP A 80 -14.36 12.60 9.30
N PRO A 81 -14.34 12.14 10.57
CA PRO A 81 -14.69 10.78 10.92
C PRO A 81 -16.10 10.35 10.49
N LYS A 82 -17.04 11.29 10.33
CA LYS A 82 -18.43 11.00 9.98
C LYS A 82 -18.64 10.76 8.48
N THR A 83 -17.84 11.37 7.63
CA THR A 83 -18.06 11.39 6.17
C THR A 83 -16.95 10.72 5.37
N LYS A 84 -15.75 10.53 5.95
CA LYS A 84 -14.60 9.94 5.25
C LYS A 84 -14.77 8.51 4.75
N GLN A 85 -15.77 7.77 5.25
CA GLN A 85 -16.03 6.41 4.76
C GLN A 85 -16.72 6.41 3.41
N ASP A 86 -17.66 7.34 3.21
CA ASP A 86 -18.47 7.49 2.01
C ASP A 86 -17.86 8.46 1.00
N ALA A 87 -17.14 9.48 1.49
CA ALA A 87 -16.39 10.44 0.69
C ALA A 87 -14.94 10.57 1.19
N PRO A 88 -14.06 9.59 0.91
CA PRO A 88 -12.65 9.64 1.29
C PRO A 88 -11.85 10.82 0.72
N PHE A 89 -12.30 11.38 -0.41
CA PHE A 89 -11.65 12.49 -1.11
C PHE A 89 -12.60 13.68 -1.27
N LEU A 90 -12.08 14.88 -0.99
CA LEU A 90 -12.74 16.16 -1.19
C LEU A 90 -12.03 16.94 -2.31
N PHE A 91 -12.77 17.80 -3.00
CA PHE A 91 -12.20 18.67 -4.02
C PHE A 91 -11.17 19.61 -3.41
N ASP A 92 -10.00 19.70 -4.05
CA ASP A 92 -8.98 20.67 -3.69
C ASP A 92 -9.03 21.87 -4.64
N ARG A 93 -9.43 23.03 -4.09
CA ARG A 93 -9.55 24.26 -4.88
C ARG A 93 -8.19 24.83 -5.28
N GLU A 94 -7.18 24.61 -4.45
CA GLU A 94 -5.82 25.14 -4.64
C GLU A 94 -4.94 24.17 -5.43
N GLY A 95 -5.32 22.89 -5.46
CA GLY A 95 -4.63 21.86 -6.22
C GLY A 95 -4.75 22.02 -7.73
N VAL A 96 -3.90 21.29 -8.44
CA VAL A 96 -3.90 21.17 -9.91
C VAL A 96 -4.05 19.70 -10.26
N ALA A 97 -4.85 19.42 -11.29
CA ALA A 97 -4.96 18.07 -11.82
C ALA A 97 -3.85 17.86 -12.86
N ASP A 98 -3.16 16.73 -12.81
CA ASP A 98 -2.07 16.39 -13.71
C ASP A 98 -2.37 15.06 -14.42
N LEU A 99 -3.10 15.15 -15.53
CA LEU A 99 -3.50 13.98 -16.33
C LEU A 99 -2.31 13.35 -17.08
N GLU A 100 -1.31 14.15 -17.46
CA GLU A 100 -0.13 13.64 -18.17
C GLU A 100 0.75 12.83 -17.21
N GLY A 101 1.05 13.38 -16.03
CA GLY A 101 1.76 12.66 -14.96
C GLY A 101 1.01 11.39 -14.54
N ALA A 102 -0.30 11.49 -14.34
CA ALA A 102 -1.17 10.36 -14.02
C ALA A 102 -1.12 9.24 -15.08
N ALA A 103 -0.99 9.58 -16.37
CA ALA A 103 -0.90 8.61 -17.45
C ALA A 103 0.49 7.95 -17.56
N LEU A 104 1.55 8.70 -17.25
CA LEU A 104 2.94 8.22 -17.27
C LEU A 104 3.28 7.34 -16.06
N GLU A 105 2.76 7.69 -14.89
CA GLU A 105 2.97 6.96 -13.63
C GLU A 105 1.63 6.36 -13.16
N PRO A 106 1.24 5.16 -13.64
CA PRO A 106 -0.06 4.59 -13.34
C PRO A 106 -0.18 4.20 -11.87
N TRP A 107 -1.42 4.10 -11.38
CA TRP A 107 -1.71 3.87 -9.95
C TRP A 107 -1.01 2.64 -9.35
N PHE A 108 -0.79 1.59 -10.14
CA PHE A 108 -0.15 0.34 -9.72
C PHE A 108 1.39 0.39 -9.70
N ALA A 109 1.98 1.50 -10.15
CA ALA A 109 3.42 1.79 -10.01
C ALA A 109 3.75 2.47 -8.68
N LEU A 110 2.74 3.06 -8.03
CA LEU A 110 2.87 3.69 -6.71
C LEU A 110 2.66 2.70 -5.56
N GLY A 111 2.97 3.17 -4.34
CA GLY A 111 2.82 2.42 -3.10
C GLY A 111 3.99 1.50 -2.76
N LYS A 112 3.90 0.85 -1.60
CA LYS A 112 4.93 -0.09 -1.15
C LYS A 112 4.88 -1.37 -1.97
N LYS A 113 6.04 -1.81 -2.48
CA LYS A 113 6.20 -3.14 -3.06
C LYS A 113 5.84 -4.19 -2.01
N GLU A 114 5.08 -5.20 -2.42
CA GLU A 114 4.84 -6.37 -1.56
C GLU A 114 6.19 -7.05 -1.28
N PRO A 115 6.46 -7.43 -0.01
CA PRO A 115 7.67 -8.13 0.34
C PRO A 115 7.71 -9.47 -0.40
N ASP A 116 8.90 -9.85 -0.86
CA ASP A 116 9.14 -11.16 -1.41
C ASP A 116 8.92 -12.24 -0.33
N PRO A 117 8.61 -13.52 -0.68
CA PRO A 117 8.21 -14.53 0.29
C PRO A 117 9.20 -14.78 1.43
N ASP A 118 10.49 -14.60 1.17
CA ASP A 118 11.60 -14.68 2.13
C ASP A 118 11.68 -13.48 3.08
N ALA A 119 11.04 -12.36 2.73
CA ALA A 119 10.96 -11.15 3.54
C ALA A 119 9.64 -11.03 4.34
N LEU A 120 8.76 -12.03 4.29
CA LEU A 120 7.45 -11.97 4.98
C LEU A 120 7.57 -11.91 6.52
N PHE A 121 8.64 -12.46 7.09
CA PHE A 121 8.92 -12.37 8.52
C PHE A 121 10.40 -12.10 8.79
N ASP A 122 10.79 -10.83 8.64
CA ASP A 122 12.11 -10.34 9.04
C ASP A 122 12.19 -10.18 10.57
N VAL A 123 12.63 -11.25 11.24
CA VAL A 123 12.89 -11.27 12.69
C VAL A 123 13.90 -10.19 13.08
N ASN A 124 14.95 -10.01 12.28
CA ASN A 124 16.05 -9.09 12.57
C ASN A 124 15.58 -7.63 12.50
N GLY A 125 14.79 -7.29 11.49
CA GLY A 125 14.14 -5.99 11.35
C GLY A 125 13.10 -5.72 12.43
N ALA A 126 12.29 -6.70 12.80
CA ALA A 126 11.28 -6.58 13.87
C ALA A 126 11.94 -6.32 15.23
N VAL A 127 12.97 -7.09 15.58
CA VAL A 127 13.78 -6.90 16.80
C VAL A 127 14.47 -5.54 16.78
N SER A 128 15.09 -5.16 15.66
CA SER A 128 15.75 -3.85 15.51
C SER A 128 14.80 -2.67 15.67
N ALA A 129 13.58 -2.76 15.13
CA ALA A 129 12.56 -1.71 15.27
C ALA A 129 12.08 -1.58 16.73
N LEU A 130 11.89 -2.70 17.42
CA LEU A 130 11.53 -2.73 18.84
C LEU A 130 12.63 -2.12 19.71
N LEU A 131 13.89 -2.48 19.46
CA LEU A 131 15.05 -1.90 20.14
C LEU A 131 15.16 -0.39 19.93
N LYS A 132 14.90 0.10 18.72
CA LYS A 132 14.86 1.55 18.44
C LYS A 132 13.78 2.25 19.27
N LYS A 133 12.59 1.65 19.40
CA LYS A 133 11.50 2.19 20.23
C LYS A 133 11.85 2.20 21.72
N ILE A 134 12.46 1.14 22.23
CA ILE A 134 12.96 1.04 23.61
C ILE A 134 14.01 2.12 23.89
N LYS A 135 15.02 2.24 23.01
CA LYS A 135 16.07 3.27 23.13
C LYS A 135 15.48 4.69 23.10
N LYS A 136 14.47 4.92 22.26
CA LYS A 136 13.77 6.22 22.17
C LYS A 136 12.91 6.51 23.40
N ALA A 137 12.33 5.48 24.04
CA ALA A 137 11.54 5.63 25.26
C ALA A 137 12.41 5.91 26.51
N GLY A 138 13.69 5.54 26.48
CA GLY A 138 14.62 5.74 27.60
C GLY A 138 14.16 5.02 28.87
N ALA A 139 14.38 5.62 30.05
CA ALA A 139 14.03 5.05 31.36
C ALA A 139 12.51 4.93 31.64
N LYS A 140 11.63 5.20 30.66
CA LYS A 140 10.16 5.17 30.80
C LYS A 140 9.54 3.83 30.40
N THR A 141 10.31 2.76 30.38
CA THR A 141 9.78 1.41 30.17
C THR A 141 9.23 0.86 31.47
N ASN A 142 7.98 0.39 31.47
CA ASN A 142 7.30 -0.17 32.64
C ASN A 142 7.76 -1.60 33.01
N ASN A 143 8.73 -2.17 32.28
CA ASN A 143 9.30 -3.47 32.55
C ASN A 143 10.82 -3.52 32.23
N PRO A 144 11.68 -3.27 33.22
CA PRO A 144 13.14 -3.24 33.06
C PRO A 144 13.77 -4.59 32.69
N GLU A 145 13.23 -5.69 33.21
CA GLU A 145 13.71 -7.05 32.94
C GLU A 145 13.48 -7.45 31.49
N LEU A 146 12.27 -7.19 30.97
CA LEU A 146 11.93 -7.42 29.57
C LEU A 146 12.79 -6.54 28.64
N THR A 147 13.08 -5.31 29.06
CA THR A 147 13.95 -4.38 28.31
C THR A 147 15.38 -4.92 28.21
N THR A 148 15.91 -5.46 29.30
CA THR A 148 17.25 -6.05 29.35
C THR A 148 17.33 -7.31 28.48
N ALA A 149 16.33 -8.20 28.57
CA ALA A 149 16.25 -9.40 27.74
C ALA A 149 16.19 -9.05 26.24
N LEU A 150 15.39 -8.04 25.86
CA LEU A 150 15.29 -7.59 24.48
C LEU A 150 16.60 -6.97 23.97
N LEU A 151 17.33 -6.21 24.79
CA LEU A 151 18.65 -5.67 24.43
C LEU A 151 19.65 -6.80 24.15
N ALA A 152 19.67 -7.86 24.97
CA ALA A 152 20.54 -9.02 24.78
C ALA A 152 20.22 -9.78 23.49
N VAL A 153 18.93 -9.97 23.18
CA VAL A 153 18.49 -10.53 21.88
C VAL A 153 18.96 -9.65 20.72
N GLY A 154 18.95 -8.34 20.90
CA GLY A 154 19.44 -7.38 19.91
C GLY A 154 20.93 -7.47 19.58
N ASP A 155 21.76 -7.91 20.53
CA ASP A 155 23.19 -8.06 20.30
C ASP A 155 23.53 -9.37 19.56
N LEU A 156 22.70 -10.41 19.72
CA LEU A 156 22.78 -11.63 18.92
C LEU A 156 22.48 -11.36 17.44
N VAL A 157 21.42 -10.60 17.14
CA VAL A 157 21.03 -10.24 15.75
C VAL A 157 22.16 -9.51 15.00
N LYS A 158 22.82 -8.53 15.64
CA LYS A 158 23.95 -7.81 15.01
C LYS A 158 25.15 -8.71 14.71
N SER A 159 25.35 -9.76 15.52
CA SER A 159 26.47 -10.69 15.36
C SER A 159 26.27 -11.68 14.19
N GLU A 160 25.02 -11.97 13.84
CA GLU A 160 24.68 -12.82 12.69
C GLU A 160 24.71 -12.03 11.37
N ASP A 161 24.16 -10.81 11.34
CA ASP A 161 24.22 -9.93 10.16
C ASP A 161 25.67 -9.62 9.74
N ALA A 162 26.58 -9.45 10.71
CA ALA A 162 28.00 -9.21 10.45
C ALA A 162 28.72 -10.42 9.81
N LYS A 163 28.22 -11.64 10.02
CA LYS A 163 28.76 -12.86 9.41
C LYS A 163 28.24 -13.10 8.00
N ALA A 164 27.00 -12.70 7.70
CA ALA A 164 26.36 -12.89 6.40
C ALA A 164 26.93 -11.98 5.28
N VAL A 165 27.55 -10.84 5.63
CA VAL A 165 28.13 -9.90 4.65
C VAL A 165 29.56 -10.31 4.20
N GLN A 166 30.17 -11.29 4.84
CA GLN A 166 31.55 -11.75 4.56
C GLN A 166 31.62 -13.06 3.76
N SER A 167 30.48 -13.63 3.34
CA SER A 167 30.36 -14.84 2.52
C SER A 167 29.76 -14.54 1.16
#